data_AF-A0A932R0R5-F1
#
_entry.id   AF-A0A932R0R5-F1
#
_cell.length_a   1.000
_cell.length_b   1.000
_cell.length_c   1.000
_cell.angle_alpha   90.00
_cell.angle_beta   90.00
_cell.angle_gamma   90.00
#
_symmetry.space_group_name_H-M   'P 1'
#
loop_
_entity.id
_entity.type
_entity.pdbx_description
1 polymer ?
#
loop_
_entity_poly.entity_id
_entity_poly.type
_entity_poly.pdbx_seq_one_letter_code
_entity_poly.pdbx_strand_id
1 'polypeptide(L)'
;MKERIEAEVALIRRFYLNAEYHEAGWIRIPDYRLPEGIWNQTVIEVLAQFPIPGYPGQAPYGIHVRPCLRLKGLQMPTNYTEPVGTPFGDNWGKFSWQPEGWRPTADLYSGSNMLDFIRTFIDRFREVT
;
A
#
# COMPACT_ATOMS: atom_id res chain seq x y z
N MET A 1 0.27 -19.08 -10.13
CA MET A 1 -0.13 -17.99 -9.21
C MET A 1 0.81 -17.87 -8.04
N LYS A 2 0.95 -18.92 -7.21
CA LYS A 2 1.86 -18.95 -6.06
C LYS A 2 3.29 -18.48 -6.37
N GLU A 3 3.90 -19.03 -7.43
CA GLU A 3 5.26 -18.65 -7.88
C GLU A 3 5.39 -17.15 -8.21
N ARG A 4 4.36 -16.56 -8.85
CA ARG A 4 4.35 -15.11 -9.13
C ARG A 4 4.34 -14.31 -7.84
N ILE A 5 3.45 -14.65 -6.90
CA ILE A 5 3.35 -13.95 -5.61
C ILE A 5 4.67 -14.04 -4.84
N GLU A 6 5.32 -15.21 -4.82
CA GLU A 6 6.62 -15.38 -4.17
C GLU A 6 7.70 -14.48 -4.79
N ALA A 7 7.74 -14.38 -6.13
CA ALA A 7 8.66 -13.49 -6.83
C ALA A 7 8.38 -12.00 -6.57
N GLU A 8 7.10 -11.60 -6.53
CA GLU A 8 6.64 -10.24 -6.20
C GLU A 8 7.05 -9.84 -4.78
N VAL A 9 6.82 -10.72 -3.80
CA VAL A 9 7.20 -10.50 -2.40
C VAL A 9 8.72 -10.42 -2.26
N ALA A 10 9.46 -11.30 -2.96
CA ALA A 10 10.91 -11.24 -2.97
C ALA A 10 11.44 -9.92 -3.56
N LEU A 11 10.78 -9.40 -4.61
CA LEU A 11 11.10 -8.11 -5.21
C LEU A 11 10.83 -6.95 -4.23
N ILE A 12 9.68 -6.94 -3.56
CA ILE A 12 9.34 -5.93 -2.55
C ILE A 12 10.37 -5.90 -1.42
N ARG A 13 10.77 -7.07 -0.92
CA ARG A 13 11.74 -7.21 0.19
C ARG A 13 13.13 -6.66 -0.11
N ARG A 14 13.47 -6.44 -1.38
CA ARG A 14 14.71 -5.73 -1.75
C ARG A 14 14.69 -4.25 -1.37
N PHE A 15 13.51 -3.65 -1.25
CA PHE A 15 13.32 -2.23 -0.93
C PHE A 15 12.68 -2.03 0.45
N TYR A 16 11.85 -2.98 0.89
CA TYR A 16 11.18 -2.98 2.19
C TYR A 16 11.54 -4.28 2.92
N LEU A 17 12.69 -4.29 3.58
CA LEU A 17 13.29 -5.51 4.17
C LEU A 17 12.32 -6.27 5.09
N ASN A 18 11.53 -5.53 5.86
CA ASN A 18 10.58 -6.06 6.83
C ASN A 18 9.18 -6.31 6.24
N ALA A 19 9.03 -6.33 4.91
CA ALA A 19 7.75 -6.60 4.28
C ALA A 19 7.25 -8.03 4.55
N GLU A 20 6.01 -8.13 5.01
CA GLU A 20 5.32 -9.39 5.30
C GLU A 20 4.21 -9.62 4.27
N TYR A 21 4.06 -10.87 3.81
CA TYR A 21 2.94 -11.29 2.98
C TYR A 21 1.97 -12.10 3.82
N HIS A 22 0.68 -11.80 3.69
CA HIS A 22 -0.41 -12.58 4.26
C HIS A 22 -1.21 -13.25 3.15
N GLU A 23 -1.58 -14.52 3.34
CA GLU A 23 -2.16 -15.40 2.32
C GLU A 23 -3.45 -14.86 1.68
N ALA A 24 -4.21 -14.04 2.40
CA ALA A 24 -5.38 -13.33 1.90
C ALA A 24 -5.08 -12.18 0.91
N GLY A 25 -3.86 -12.10 0.37
CA GLY A 25 -3.47 -11.11 -0.63
C GLY A 25 -3.05 -9.77 -0.04
N TRP A 26 -2.42 -9.75 1.13
CA TRP A 26 -1.98 -8.50 1.76
C TRP A 26 -0.46 -8.43 1.85
N ILE A 27 0.08 -7.24 1.59
CA ILE A 27 1.46 -6.88 1.89
C ILE A 27 1.45 -5.88 3.03
N ARG A 28 2.19 -6.17 4.08
CA ARG A 28 2.42 -5.28 5.22
C ARG A 28 3.83 -4.73 5.18
N ILE A 29 3.97 -3.43 5.38
CA ILE A 29 5.24 -2.72 5.50
C ILE A 29 5.23 -2.00 6.85
N PRO A 30 5.98 -2.47 7.86
CA PRO A 30 5.86 -1.98 9.23
C PRO A 30 6.50 -0.60 9.48
N ASP A 31 7.40 -0.17 8.61
CA ASP A 31 8.29 0.99 8.80
C ASP A 31 8.33 1.91 7.57
N TYR A 32 7.16 2.18 6.98
CA TYR A 32 7.03 3.07 5.83
C TYR A 32 7.24 4.54 6.24
N ARG A 33 8.17 5.24 5.57
CA ARG A 33 8.49 6.64 5.84
C ARG A 33 7.59 7.58 5.06
N LEU A 34 6.96 8.53 5.76
CA LEU A 34 6.15 9.58 5.17
C LEU A 34 7.00 10.79 4.74
N PRO A 35 6.52 11.60 3.78
CA PRO A 35 7.12 12.89 3.48
C PRO A 35 7.14 13.81 4.70
N GLU A 36 8.27 14.49 4.90
CA GLU A 36 8.43 15.42 6.02
C GLU A 36 7.52 16.65 5.90
N GLY A 37 7.05 17.15 7.04
CA GLY A 37 6.33 18.43 7.13
C GLY A 37 4.85 18.39 6.76
N ILE A 38 4.34 17.28 6.22
CA ILE A 38 2.96 17.14 5.76
C ILE A 38 2.05 16.52 6.83
N TRP A 39 2.50 15.44 7.45
CA TRP A 39 1.70 14.57 8.31
C TRP A 39 2.01 14.75 9.80
N ASN A 40 1.10 14.31 10.66
CA ASN A 40 1.33 14.23 12.11
C ASN A 40 2.25 13.06 12.53
N GLN A 41 2.67 12.22 11.57
CA GLN A 41 3.56 11.08 11.76
C GLN A 41 4.70 11.14 10.75
N THR A 42 5.82 10.51 11.06
CA THR A 42 6.99 10.40 10.16
C THR A 42 7.22 8.98 9.66
N VAL A 43 6.88 7.98 10.46
CA VAL A 43 6.96 6.55 10.13
C VAL A 43 5.64 5.92 10.52
N ILE A 44 5.13 5.08 9.63
CA ILE A 44 3.86 4.37 9.81
C ILE A 44 3.97 2.94 9.33
N GLU A 45 2.99 2.15 9.72
CA GLU A 45 2.69 0.87 9.15
C GLU A 45 1.72 1.05 7.97
N VAL A 46 1.99 0.36 6.85
CA VAL A 46 1.15 0.39 5.65
C VAL A 46 0.74 -1.03 5.27
N LEU A 47 -0.52 -1.20 4.85
CA LEU A 47 -0.97 -2.39 4.12
C LEU A 47 -1.43 -2.05 2.70
N ALA A 48 -1.04 -2.93 1.77
CA ALA A 48 -1.56 -2.98 0.41
C ALA A 48 -2.40 -4.25 0.25
N GLN A 49 -3.64 -4.11 -0.21
CA GLN A 49 -4.50 -5.24 -0.55
C GLN A 49 -4.45 -5.51 -2.05
N PHE A 50 -4.18 -6.76 -2.41
CA PHE A 50 -4.19 -7.24 -3.78
C PHE A 50 -5.39 -8.17 -4.00
N PRO A 51 -6.13 -8.03 -5.11
CA PRO A 51 -7.36 -8.76 -5.35
C PRO A 51 -7.06 -10.20 -5.75
N ILE A 52 -6.80 -11.10 -4.79
CA ILE A 52 -6.63 -12.53 -5.07
C ILE A 52 -8.03 -13.19 -5.16
N PRO A 53 -8.35 -13.97 -6.22
CA PRO A 53 -7.48 -14.49 -7.28
C PRO A 53 -7.40 -13.63 -8.57
N GLY A 54 -8.05 -12.46 -8.64
CA GLY A 54 -8.05 -11.58 -9.82
C GLY A 54 -6.70 -10.96 -10.19
N TYR A 55 -5.72 -10.95 -9.28
CA TYR A 55 -4.35 -10.50 -9.53
C TYR A 55 -3.63 -11.42 -10.53
N PRO A 56 -2.81 -10.90 -11.46
CA PRO A 56 -2.50 -9.49 -11.66
C PRO A 56 -3.51 -8.77 -12.57
N GLY A 57 -4.49 -9.47 -13.16
CA GLY A 57 -5.41 -8.89 -14.15
C GLY A 57 -6.29 -7.75 -13.59
N GLN A 58 -6.63 -7.81 -12.30
CA GLN A 58 -7.33 -6.74 -11.59
C GLN A 58 -6.33 -5.88 -10.79
N ALA A 59 -6.44 -4.56 -10.95
CA ALA A 59 -5.63 -3.60 -10.22
C ALA A 59 -5.95 -3.63 -8.70
N PRO A 60 -4.95 -3.42 -7.84
CA PRO A 60 -5.17 -3.22 -6.41
C PRO A 60 -5.85 -1.89 -6.11
N TYR A 61 -6.45 -1.79 -4.92
CA TYR A 61 -7.14 -0.59 -4.47
C TYR A 61 -6.95 -0.34 -2.98
N GLY A 62 -6.64 0.91 -2.68
CA GLY A 62 -6.56 1.48 -1.36
C GLY A 62 -5.21 1.29 -0.66
N ILE A 63 -4.94 2.19 0.27
CA ILE A 63 -3.77 2.15 1.14
C ILE A 63 -4.29 2.15 2.57
N HIS A 64 -3.95 1.13 3.35
CA HIS A 64 -4.30 1.11 4.76
C HIS A 64 -3.11 1.58 5.57
N VAL A 65 -3.33 2.43 6.56
CA VAL A 65 -2.27 3.02 7.38
C VAL A 65 -2.56 2.88 8.86
N ARG A 66 -1.51 2.66 9.65
CA ARG A 66 -1.56 2.69 11.10
C ARG A 66 -0.30 3.36 11.66
N PRO A 67 -0.41 4.28 12.63
CA PRO A 67 -1.65 4.83 13.18
C PRO A 67 -2.46 5.62 12.15
N CYS A 68 -3.71 5.89 12.49
CA CYS A 68 -4.57 6.84 11.79
C CYS A 68 -3.87 8.19 11.58
N LEU A 69 -3.95 8.72 10.36
CA LEU A 69 -3.22 9.91 9.94
C LEU A 69 -4.07 11.19 10.00
N ARG A 70 -3.39 12.29 10.31
CA ARG A 70 -3.88 13.65 10.12
C ARG A 70 -2.80 14.47 9.40
N LEU A 71 -3.21 15.54 8.74
CA LEU A 71 -2.28 16.58 8.32
C LEU A 71 -1.61 17.20 9.55
N LYS A 72 -0.48 17.88 9.37
CA LYS A 72 0.25 18.53 10.46
C LYS A 72 -0.61 19.52 11.27
N GLY A 73 -1.61 20.15 10.63
CA GLY A 73 -2.61 21.00 11.30
C GLY A 73 -3.78 20.23 11.92
N LEU A 74 -3.68 18.91 12.06
CA LEU A 74 -4.67 17.99 12.61
C LEU A 74 -5.96 17.82 11.78
N GLN A 75 -6.01 18.36 10.56
CA GLN A 75 -7.12 18.12 9.63
C GLN A 75 -7.11 16.68 9.10
N MET A 76 -8.29 16.17 8.81
CA MET A 76 -8.45 14.89 8.12
C MET A 76 -8.09 15.05 6.64
N PRO A 77 -7.26 14.17 6.05
CA PRO A 77 -6.95 14.23 4.63
C PRO A 77 -8.17 13.85 3.77
N THR A 78 -8.14 14.24 2.49
CA THR A 78 -9.17 13.87 1.50
C THR A 78 -9.15 12.37 1.19
N ASN A 79 -10.24 11.83 0.64
CA ASN A 79 -10.31 10.43 0.17
C ASN A 79 -9.84 9.41 1.22
N TYR A 80 -10.20 9.65 2.47
CA TYR A 80 -9.69 8.89 3.61
C TYR A 80 -10.83 8.56 4.57
N THR A 81 -10.82 7.36 5.13
CA THR A 81 -11.81 6.89 6.11
C THR A 81 -11.12 6.17 7.27
N GLU A 82 -11.63 6.34 8.47
CA GLU A 82 -11.16 5.67 9.67
C GLU A 82 -12.25 5.65 10.77
N PRO A 83 -12.22 4.68 11.69
CA PRO A 83 -11.38 3.48 11.66
C PRO A 83 -11.92 2.42 10.68
N VAL A 84 -11.04 1.56 10.17
CA VAL A 84 -11.41 0.35 9.41
C VAL A 84 -10.72 -0.90 9.99
N GLY A 85 -11.36 -2.05 9.80
CA GLY A 85 -10.83 -3.36 10.17
C GLY A 85 -10.04 -4.01 9.03
N THR A 86 -9.00 -4.77 9.38
CA THR A 86 -8.16 -5.53 8.45
C THR A 86 -7.79 -6.89 9.07
N PRO A 87 -7.19 -7.83 8.31
CA PRO A 87 -6.64 -9.06 8.91
C PRO A 87 -5.55 -8.83 9.98
N PHE A 88 -5.00 -7.60 10.07
CA PHE A 88 -3.99 -7.21 11.04
C PHE A 88 -4.59 -6.42 12.23
N GLY A 89 -5.89 -6.63 12.47
CA GLY A 89 -6.66 -5.97 13.52
C GLY A 89 -7.36 -4.70 13.07
N ASP A 90 -7.89 -3.97 14.05
CA ASP A 90 -8.65 -2.73 13.86
C ASP A 90 -7.78 -1.46 13.92
N ASN A 91 -8.44 -0.30 13.90
CA ASN A 91 -7.84 1.03 14.02
C ASN A 91 -6.89 1.40 12.88
N TRP A 92 -7.26 0.99 11.67
CA TRP A 92 -6.58 1.42 10.45
C TRP A 92 -7.30 2.63 9.85
N GLY A 93 -6.53 3.49 9.21
CA GLY A 93 -7.04 4.41 8.21
C GLY A 93 -7.00 3.79 6.83
N LYS A 94 -7.90 4.18 5.94
CA LYS A 94 -7.91 3.75 4.55
C LYS A 94 -7.99 4.94 3.62
N PHE A 95 -6.98 5.10 2.76
CA PHE A 95 -7.07 5.99 1.60
C PHE A 95 -7.71 5.25 0.43
N SER A 96 -8.63 5.91 -0.26
CA SER A 96 -9.06 5.55 -1.61
C SER A 96 -7.96 5.92 -2.60
N TRP A 97 -7.28 4.91 -3.15
CA TRP A 97 -6.13 5.09 -4.03
C TRP A 97 -6.04 3.93 -5.02
N GLN A 98 -5.69 4.21 -6.26
CA GLN A 98 -5.54 3.18 -7.29
C GLN A 98 -4.34 3.54 -8.18
N PRO A 99 -3.62 2.55 -8.72
CA PRO A 99 -2.54 2.83 -9.66
C PRO A 99 -3.12 3.32 -10.99
N GLU A 100 -2.49 4.35 -11.56
CA GLU A 100 -2.79 4.77 -12.93
C GLU A 100 -2.13 3.82 -13.94
N GLY A 101 -2.85 3.49 -15.02
CA GLY A 101 -2.27 2.74 -16.14
C GLY A 101 -1.82 1.32 -15.82
N TRP A 102 -2.51 0.61 -14.91
CA TRP A 102 -2.22 -0.77 -14.55
C TRP A 102 -2.20 -1.71 -15.77
N ARG A 103 -1.01 -2.18 -16.15
CA ARG A 103 -0.75 -3.01 -17.34
C ARG A 103 0.18 -4.16 -16.98
N PRO A 104 -0.34 -5.20 -16.31
CA PRO A 104 0.45 -6.35 -15.91
C PRO A 104 0.84 -7.19 -17.12
N THR A 105 2.05 -7.74 -17.10
CA THR A 105 2.53 -8.71 -18.09
C THR A 105 2.87 -10.04 -17.43
N ALA A 106 3.12 -11.08 -18.23
CA ALA A 106 3.58 -12.36 -17.72
C ALA A 106 4.97 -12.24 -17.06
N ASP A 107 5.87 -11.46 -17.67
CA ASP A 107 7.13 -11.05 -17.05
C ASP A 107 6.85 -9.99 -15.98
N LEU A 108 7.42 -10.20 -14.79
CA LEU A 108 7.30 -9.35 -13.61
C LEU A 108 7.92 -7.96 -13.82
N TYR A 109 8.98 -7.89 -14.63
CA TYR A 109 9.80 -6.69 -14.78
C TYR A 109 9.38 -5.79 -15.94
N SER A 110 8.52 -6.26 -16.85
CA SER A 110 8.09 -5.53 -18.05
C SER A 110 6.70 -4.90 -17.94
N GLY A 111 5.98 -5.11 -16.84
CA GLY A 111 4.61 -4.63 -16.65
C GLY A 111 4.33 -4.31 -15.18
N SER A 112 3.12 -3.81 -14.90
CA SER A 112 2.74 -3.42 -13.55
C SER A 112 2.75 -4.60 -12.59
N ASN A 113 3.32 -4.36 -11.42
CA ASN A 113 3.50 -5.36 -10.36
C ASN A 113 3.18 -4.78 -8.97
N MET A 114 3.30 -5.59 -7.91
CA MET A 114 2.95 -5.18 -6.56
C MET A 114 3.82 -4.03 -6.04
N LEU A 115 5.12 -4.07 -6.37
CA LEU A 115 6.06 -3.02 -5.97
C LEU A 115 5.74 -1.70 -6.66
N ASP A 116 5.30 -1.71 -7.91
CA ASP A 116 4.90 -0.49 -8.62
C ASP A 116 3.72 0.18 -7.92
N PHE A 117 2.70 -0.60 -7.52
CA PHE A 117 1.59 -0.05 -6.74
C PHE A 117 2.06 0.55 -5.41
N ILE A 118 2.90 -0.17 -4.65
CA ILE A 118 3.43 0.32 -3.37
C ILE A 118 4.21 1.62 -3.56
N ARG A 119 4.96 1.77 -4.65
CA ARG A 119 5.71 2.99 -4.95
C ARG A 119 4.81 4.20 -5.18
N THR A 120 3.59 4.02 -5.70
CA THR A 120 2.63 5.13 -5.87
C THR A 120 2.14 5.73 -4.55
N PHE A 121 2.37 5.07 -3.40
CA PHE A 121 1.89 5.57 -2.11
C PHE A 121 2.53 6.90 -1.75
N ILE A 122 3.77 7.13 -2.18
CA ILE A 122 4.44 8.42 -1.97
C ILE A 122 3.70 9.57 -2.65
N ASP A 123 3.07 9.31 -3.80
CA ASP A 123 2.30 10.31 -4.54
C ASP A 123 1.02 10.64 -3.78
N ARG A 124 0.28 9.61 -3.32
CA ARG A 124 -0.88 9.81 -2.43
C ARG A 124 -0.49 10.64 -1.20
N PHE A 125 0.64 10.33 -0.58
CA PHE A 125 1.09 11.02 0.64
C PHE A 125 1.61 12.45 0.40
N ARG A 126 1.80 12.87 -0.86
CA ARG A 126 2.16 14.25 -1.25
C ARG A 126 0.96 15.06 -1.72
N GLU A 127 -0.06 14.42 -2.29
CA GLU A 127 -1.25 15.06 -2.89
C GLU A 127 -2.24 15.71 -1.90
N VAL A 128 -1.91 15.87 -0.63
CA VAL A 128 -2.85 16.37 0.39
C VAL A 128 -3.17 17.85 0.23
N THR A 129 -4.14 18.08 -0.64
CA THR A 129 -5.04 19.23 -0.75
C THR A 129 -6.46 18.72 -1.00
#